data_AF-A0A1G9AVG9-F1
#
_entry.id   AF-A0A1G9AVG9-F1
#
_cell.length_a   1.000
_cell.length_b   1.000
_cell.length_c   1.000
_cell.angle_alpha   90.00
_cell.angle_beta   90.00
_cell.angle_gamma   90.00
#
_symmetry.space_group_name_H-M   'P 1'
#
loop_
_entity.id
_entity.type
_entity.pdbx_description
1 polymer ?
#
loop_
_entity_poly.entity_id
_entity_poly.type
_entity_poly.pdbx_seq_one_letter_code
_entity_poly.pdbx_strand_id
1 'polypeptide(L)'
;MRLLLISFSIVILTACSYSPVDDEDEPSVDEDVTEEDTDTENAEENDAETENSEEESKEEPALEPAYDNAGNVDILSPNFHKDYLNHYYYYSYGGIERGMTSDEVAELIGEPSEDDDIPADEIFNDLAVRYSYQADTVEQVLVTPDETITFDEIISAFGEPTQDLSPEDIGSTVRILTYQPADDANFYIAVEGDGDDNVSLIYPSQLTNAEVVNEDNVMDFISAYYDKNVLDMSLINFEDPVFSEADGYFEIPFVNVHHGLTGLFRVWPYGQIDYINENGEYAYGEFIPYADGEIK
;
A
#
# COMPACT_ATOMS: atom_id res chain seq x y z
N MET A 1 51.10 9.35 1.49
CA MET A 1 51.06 10.54 2.37
C MET A 1 50.36 11.65 1.60
N ARG A 2 49.13 12.07 1.93
CA ARG A 2 48.12 11.62 2.92
C ARG A 2 46.83 11.35 2.11
N LEU A 3 45.95 10.37 2.35
CA LEU A 3 45.28 9.93 3.58
C LEU A 3 44.41 11.03 4.22
N LEU A 4 43.12 11.02 3.90
CA LEU A 4 42.08 11.73 4.64
C LEU A 4 40.79 10.88 4.57
N LEU A 5 40.56 10.09 5.60
CA LEU A 5 39.29 9.40 5.84
C LEU A 5 38.34 10.39 6.50
N ILE A 6 37.13 10.52 5.97
CA ILE A 6 36.00 11.09 6.71
C ILE A 6 35.04 9.93 6.95
N SER A 7 35.11 9.36 8.14
CA SER A 7 34.13 8.40 8.62
C SER A 7 32.91 9.19 9.11
N PHE A 8 31.73 8.88 8.58
CA PHE A 8 30.47 9.32 9.13
C PHE A 8 29.95 8.20 10.03
N SER A 9 29.94 8.43 11.34
CA SER A 9 29.36 7.48 12.30
C SER A 9 27.87 7.75 12.43
N ILE A 10 27.03 6.85 11.92
CA ILE A 10 25.60 6.85 12.25
C ILE A 10 25.47 6.51 13.73
N VAL A 11 24.83 7.40 14.50
CA VAL A 11 24.55 7.17 15.93
C VAL A 11 23.23 6.42 16.03
N ILE A 12 23.32 5.09 16.07
CA ILE A 12 22.16 4.23 16.36
C ILE A 12 21.79 4.41 17.84
N LEU A 13 20.65 5.06 18.10
CA LEU A 13 20.06 5.16 19.44
C LEU A 13 19.32 3.87 19.78
N THR A 14 20.03 2.89 20.35
CA THR A 14 19.41 1.68 20.90
C THR A 14 18.67 1.97 22.20
N ALA A 15 17.33 1.90 22.17
CA ALA A 15 16.49 1.98 23.35
C ALA A 15 16.45 0.63 24.07
N CYS A 16 16.97 0.55 25.30
CA CYS A 16 16.97 -0.68 26.11
C CYS A 16 16.58 -0.43 27.58
N SER A 17 15.60 -1.21 28.05
CA SER A 17 15.40 -1.73 29.43
C SER A 17 15.42 -0.76 30.64
N TYR A 18 14.22 -0.34 31.05
CA TYR A 18 13.58 -0.63 32.37
C TYR A 18 14.45 -0.77 33.65
N SER A 19 14.28 0.17 34.60
CA SER A 19 14.30 0.05 36.10
C SER A 19 15.53 -0.54 36.85
N PRO A 20 15.88 -0.05 38.07
CA PRO A 20 14.94 0.11 39.19
C PRO A 20 15.15 1.33 40.13
N VAL A 21 14.36 1.32 41.21
CA VAL A 21 14.18 2.26 42.34
C VAL A 21 15.44 2.48 43.20
N ASP A 22 15.59 3.69 43.75
CA ASP A 22 16.01 3.94 45.14
C ASP A 22 15.49 5.33 45.60
N ASP A 23 15.32 5.52 46.92
CA ASP A 23 14.74 6.72 47.56
C ASP A 23 15.75 7.88 47.79
N GLU A 24 15.27 9.11 48.00
CA GLU A 24 15.62 9.95 49.19
C GLU A 24 14.73 11.22 49.32
N ASP A 25 14.54 11.62 50.58
CA ASP A 25 13.85 12.77 51.21
C ASP A 25 14.08 14.19 50.61
N GLU A 26 13.37 15.31 50.93
CA GLU A 26 12.46 15.72 52.04
C GLU A 26 11.49 16.88 51.54
N PRO A 27 10.73 17.72 52.33
CA PRO A 27 9.33 18.04 51.98
C PRO A 27 8.86 19.53 52.01
N SER A 28 7.60 19.76 51.59
CA SER A 28 6.75 20.92 51.95
C SER A 28 5.26 20.57 51.69
N VAL A 29 4.25 20.67 52.58
CA VAL A 29 4.01 21.44 53.83
C VAL A 29 3.89 22.95 53.60
N ASP A 30 2.79 23.66 53.91
CA ASP A 30 1.40 23.28 54.31
C ASP A 30 0.47 23.31 53.05
N GLU A 31 -0.87 23.44 53.01
CA GLU A 31 -2.02 23.64 53.94
C GLU A 31 -3.27 23.04 53.21
N ASP A 32 -4.06 22.10 53.76
CA ASP A 32 -5.42 22.24 54.36
C ASP A 32 -6.45 23.02 53.48
N VAL A 33 -7.72 22.62 53.25
CA VAL A 33 -8.79 22.16 54.19
C VAL A 33 -9.87 21.29 53.47
N THR A 34 -10.47 20.31 54.17
CA THR A 34 -11.66 19.49 53.78
C THR A 34 -12.99 20.28 53.87
N GLU A 35 -14.22 19.84 53.56
CA GLU A 35 -15.02 18.61 53.73
C GLU A 35 -16.06 18.58 52.55
N GLU A 36 -16.71 17.48 52.14
CA GLU A 36 -17.81 16.76 52.83
C GLU A 36 -18.90 17.71 53.42
N ASP A 37 -20.21 17.48 53.31
CA ASP A 37 -21.01 16.44 52.63
C ASP A 37 -22.48 16.93 52.50
N THR A 38 -23.36 16.30 51.69
CA THR A 38 -24.82 16.10 51.99
C THR A 38 -25.62 15.40 50.87
N ASP A 39 -26.13 14.21 51.18
CA ASP A 39 -27.32 13.58 50.55
C ASP A 39 -28.64 14.32 50.84
N THR A 40 -29.60 14.33 49.90
CA THR A 40 -31.01 13.95 50.21
C THR A 40 -31.92 13.67 48.98
N GLU A 41 -32.38 12.41 48.89
CA GLU A 41 -33.72 11.92 48.49
C GLU A 41 -34.49 12.45 47.24
N ASN A 42 -34.59 11.56 46.23
CA ASN A 42 -35.80 11.06 45.54
C ASN A 42 -37.02 11.98 45.23
N ALA A 43 -37.42 11.99 43.95
CA ALA A 43 -38.81 12.07 43.50
C ALA A 43 -39.02 11.30 42.16
N GLU A 44 -40.13 10.58 42.00
CA GLU A 44 -40.51 9.85 40.77
C GLU A 44 -41.40 10.71 39.85
N GLU A 45 -41.27 10.60 38.52
CA GLU A 45 -42.36 10.29 37.56
C GLU A 45 -41.94 10.38 36.07
N ASN A 46 -41.88 9.20 35.41
CA ASN A 46 -42.31 8.84 34.04
C ASN A 46 -41.95 9.61 32.73
N ASP A 47 -42.06 8.84 31.64
CA ASP A 47 -42.25 9.20 30.21
C ASP A 47 -41.13 9.97 29.46
N ALA A 48 -40.18 9.21 28.92
CA ALA A 48 -40.11 9.00 27.45
C ALA A 48 -39.23 7.79 27.10
N GLU A 49 -39.79 6.77 26.43
CA GLU A 49 -38.98 5.76 25.75
C GLU A 49 -38.24 6.42 24.58
N THR A 50 -36.91 6.50 24.69
CA THR A 50 -36.04 6.77 23.54
C THR A 50 -35.11 5.56 23.42
N GLU A 51 -35.43 4.64 22.52
CA GLU A 51 -34.47 3.61 22.09
C GLU A 51 -33.37 4.29 21.30
N ASN A 52 -32.36 4.84 21.99
CA ASN A 52 -31.12 5.24 21.35
C ASN A 52 -30.34 3.95 21.04
N SER A 53 -30.67 3.35 19.89
CA SER A 53 -29.88 2.27 19.31
C SER A 53 -28.57 2.85 18.79
N GLU A 54 -27.67 3.16 19.73
CA GLU A 54 -26.25 3.32 19.46
C GLU A 54 -25.77 1.97 18.92
N GLU A 55 -25.74 1.84 17.59
CA GLU A 55 -24.97 0.81 16.94
C GLU A 55 -23.51 1.08 17.29
N GLU A 56 -23.01 0.40 18.33
CA GLU A 56 -21.59 0.28 18.59
C GLU A 56 -20.94 -0.19 17.28
N SER A 57 -20.23 0.73 16.63
CA SER A 57 -19.34 0.45 15.52
C SER A 57 -18.25 -0.48 16.05
N LYS A 58 -18.52 -1.78 16.00
CA LYS A 58 -17.55 -2.81 16.33
C LYS A 58 -16.43 -2.70 15.31
N GLU A 59 -15.32 -2.11 15.76
CA GLU A 59 -14.03 -2.26 15.10
C GLU A 59 -13.84 -3.75 14.83
N GLU A 60 -13.83 -4.13 13.55
CA GLU A 60 -13.51 -5.50 13.19
C GLU A 60 -12.08 -5.78 13.68
N PRO A 61 -11.81 -6.97 14.25
CA PRO A 61 -10.45 -7.30 14.63
C PRO A 61 -9.55 -7.20 13.40
N ALA A 62 -8.38 -6.58 13.56
CA ALA A 62 -7.35 -6.62 12.54
C ALA A 62 -7.09 -8.08 12.18
N LEU A 63 -7.20 -8.41 10.88
CA LEU A 63 -6.92 -9.76 10.42
C LEU A 63 -5.41 -10.01 10.47
N GLU A 64 -5.04 -11.27 10.68
CA GLU A 64 -3.65 -11.70 10.46
C GLU A 64 -3.40 -11.68 8.94
N PRO A 65 -2.21 -11.26 8.46
CA PRO A 65 -1.94 -11.19 7.02
C PRO A 65 -2.14 -12.56 6.36
N ALA A 66 -2.55 -12.56 5.09
CA ALA A 66 -2.75 -13.77 4.30
C ALA A 66 -1.44 -14.50 3.91
N TYR A 67 -0.30 -14.09 4.47
CA TYR A 67 1.03 -14.61 4.17
C TYR A 67 1.84 -14.84 5.44
N ASP A 68 2.83 -15.73 5.37
CA ASP A 68 3.79 -15.97 6.46
C ASP A 68 5.18 -15.34 6.22
N ASN A 69 6.06 -15.43 7.23
CA ASN A 69 7.41 -14.85 7.18
C ASN A 69 8.38 -15.59 6.23
N ALA A 70 7.92 -16.60 5.48
CA ALA A 70 8.70 -17.28 4.45
C ALA A 70 8.12 -17.02 3.04
N GLY A 71 7.06 -16.20 2.92
CA GLY A 71 6.42 -15.93 1.62
C GLY A 71 5.44 -17.00 1.17
N ASN A 72 4.96 -17.90 2.06
CA ASN A 72 3.80 -18.73 1.73
C ASN A 72 2.52 -17.87 1.83
N VAL A 73 1.52 -18.08 0.96
CA VAL A 73 0.31 -17.25 0.84
C VAL A 73 -0.96 -18.11 0.76
N ASP A 74 -1.86 -17.98 1.74
CA ASP A 74 -3.17 -18.64 1.70
C ASP A 74 -4.14 -17.83 0.81
N ILE A 75 -4.05 -18.08 -0.51
CA ILE A 75 -4.90 -17.44 -1.53
C ILE A 75 -6.36 -17.90 -1.51
N LEU A 76 -6.77 -18.77 -0.57
CA LEU A 76 -8.18 -19.11 -0.34
C LEU A 76 -8.71 -18.53 0.99
N SER A 77 -7.85 -17.84 1.75
CA SER A 77 -8.24 -17.22 3.02
C SER A 77 -9.20 -16.03 2.81
N PRO A 78 -10.14 -15.80 3.75
CA PRO A 78 -10.91 -14.56 3.82
C PRO A 78 -10.03 -13.31 3.97
N ASN A 79 -8.81 -13.49 4.49
CA ASN A 79 -7.85 -12.41 4.70
C ASN A 79 -7.26 -11.99 3.33
N PHE A 80 -6.90 -12.94 2.46
CA PHE A 80 -6.47 -12.62 1.09
C PHE A 80 -7.58 -11.92 0.30
N HIS A 81 -8.84 -12.35 0.46
CA HIS A 81 -9.98 -11.65 -0.13
C HIS A 81 -10.07 -10.20 0.38
N LYS A 82 -10.17 -9.99 1.70
CA LYS A 82 -10.35 -8.66 2.28
C LYS A 82 -9.19 -7.72 1.95
N ASP A 83 -7.96 -8.22 2.14
CA ASP A 83 -6.75 -7.42 2.06
C ASP A 83 -6.33 -7.25 0.59
N TYR A 84 -6.19 -8.32 -0.20
CA TYR A 84 -5.59 -8.23 -1.55
C TYR A 84 -6.55 -7.75 -2.64
N LEU A 85 -7.83 -8.15 -2.64
CA LEU A 85 -8.73 -7.79 -3.75
C LEU A 85 -9.20 -6.32 -3.74
N ASN A 86 -9.10 -5.65 -2.59
CA ASN A 86 -9.56 -4.27 -2.41
C ASN A 86 -8.43 -3.23 -2.42
N HIS A 87 -7.17 -3.66 -2.46
CA HIS A 87 -6.00 -2.77 -2.39
C HIS A 87 -5.00 -3.06 -3.52
N TYR A 88 -4.28 -2.02 -3.95
CA TYR A 88 -3.33 -2.13 -5.06
C TYR A 88 -1.92 -2.43 -4.54
N TYR A 89 -1.55 -3.71 -4.49
CA TYR A 89 -0.27 -4.19 -3.96
C TYR A 89 0.84 -4.38 -5.00
N TYR A 90 0.81 -3.63 -6.11
CA TYR A 90 1.76 -3.83 -7.22
C TYR A 90 3.21 -3.64 -6.78
N TYR A 91 3.44 -2.62 -5.93
CA TYR A 91 4.77 -2.21 -5.48
C TYR A 91 5.17 -2.82 -4.12
N SER A 92 4.27 -3.50 -3.42
CA SER A 92 4.59 -4.11 -2.13
C SER A 92 3.58 -5.17 -1.71
N TYR A 93 4.05 -6.36 -1.34
CA TYR A 93 3.27 -7.42 -0.72
C TYR A 93 4.19 -8.39 0.03
N GLY A 94 3.66 -9.16 1.00
CA GLY A 94 4.49 -10.11 1.76
C GLY A 94 5.53 -9.48 2.69
N GLY A 95 5.51 -8.15 2.87
CA GLY A 95 6.59 -7.38 3.49
C GLY A 95 7.72 -6.97 2.54
N ILE A 96 7.70 -7.44 1.28
CA ILE A 96 8.57 -6.94 0.21
C ILE A 96 8.10 -5.53 -0.18
N GLU A 97 9.02 -4.60 -0.35
CA GLU A 97 8.75 -3.23 -0.79
C GLU A 97 9.58 -2.86 -2.02
N ARG A 98 9.00 -2.08 -2.94
CA ARG A 98 9.68 -1.53 -4.11
C ARG A 98 10.93 -0.75 -3.72
N GLY A 99 12.02 -0.94 -4.47
CA GLY A 99 13.31 -0.33 -4.16
C GLY A 99 14.22 -1.18 -3.28
N MET A 100 13.74 -2.27 -2.66
CA MET A 100 14.60 -3.32 -2.11
C MET A 100 15.43 -3.97 -3.23
N THR A 101 16.66 -4.40 -2.93
CA THR A 101 17.49 -5.24 -3.80
C THR A 101 17.22 -6.74 -3.57
N SER A 102 17.63 -7.61 -4.50
CA SER A 102 17.53 -9.09 -4.33
C SER A 102 18.18 -9.58 -3.03
N ASP A 103 19.37 -9.05 -2.67
CA ASP A 103 20.03 -9.34 -1.38
C ASP A 103 19.13 -8.98 -0.16
N GLU A 104 18.35 -7.90 -0.23
CA GLU A 104 17.46 -7.45 0.86
C GLU A 104 16.16 -8.26 0.92
N VAL A 105 15.60 -8.67 -0.22
CA VAL A 105 14.46 -9.62 -0.26
C VAL A 105 14.89 -10.99 0.30
N ALA A 106 16.09 -11.45 -0.06
CA ALA A 106 16.64 -12.71 0.42
C ALA A 106 16.96 -12.71 1.93
N GLU A 107 17.38 -11.58 2.51
CA GLU A 107 17.50 -11.43 3.97
C GLU A 107 16.13 -11.39 4.68
N LEU A 108 15.06 -10.95 4.01
CA LEU A 108 13.71 -10.84 4.56
C LEU A 108 12.97 -12.20 4.62
N ILE A 109 12.85 -12.90 3.49
CA ILE A 109 12.01 -14.12 3.35
C ILE A 109 12.78 -15.40 3.03
N GLY A 110 14.07 -15.31 2.66
CA GLY A 110 14.94 -16.45 2.37
C GLY A 110 15.42 -16.49 0.92
N GLU A 111 16.29 -17.45 0.60
CA GLU A 111 16.85 -17.64 -0.75
C GLU A 111 15.74 -18.00 -1.77
N PRO A 112 15.80 -17.52 -3.02
CA PRO A 112 14.82 -17.83 -4.05
C PRO A 112 14.86 -19.29 -4.51
N SER A 113 13.74 -19.79 -5.03
CA SER A 113 13.59 -21.14 -5.61
C SER A 113 14.07 -21.22 -7.06
N GLU A 114 14.66 -22.36 -7.46
CA GLU A 114 14.99 -22.68 -8.86
C GLU A 114 13.71 -23.08 -9.64
N ASP A 115 12.92 -22.10 -10.10
CA ASP A 115 11.87 -22.31 -11.12
C ASP A 115 11.93 -21.21 -12.21
N ASP A 116 11.71 -21.63 -13.46
CA ASP A 116 12.03 -20.87 -14.70
C ASP A 116 10.78 -20.54 -15.55
N ASP A 117 9.61 -21.15 -15.30
CA ASP A 117 8.46 -21.12 -16.22
C ASP A 117 7.43 -19.97 -15.94
N ILE A 118 7.65 -19.13 -14.92
CA ILE A 118 6.80 -17.98 -14.57
C ILE A 118 7.43 -16.66 -15.11
N PRO A 119 6.65 -15.67 -15.59
CA PRO A 119 7.18 -14.36 -16.01
C PRO A 119 7.57 -13.46 -14.81
N ALA A 120 8.52 -13.90 -13.99
CA ALA A 120 9.16 -13.18 -12.90
C ALA A 120 10.69 -13.26 -13.05
N ASP A 121 11.44 -12.49 -12.25
CA ASP A 121 12.91 -12.56 -12.23
C ASP A 121 13.41 -13.49 -11.12
N GLU A 122 12.73 -13.51 -9.96
CA GLU A 122 12.97 -14.42 -8.83
C GLU A 122 11.64 -14.85 -8.17
N ILE A 123 11.61 -16.04 -7.57
CA ILE A 123 10.44 -16.63 -6.90
C ILE A 123 10.86 -17.06 -5.48
N PHE A 124 10.00 -16.84 -4.50
CA PHE A 124 10.22 -17.03 -3.07
C PHE A 124 8.98 -17.71 -2.43
N ASN A 125 8.88 -19.03 -2.61
CA ASN A 125 7.66 -19.81 -2.33
C ASN A 125 6.45 -19.23 -3.11
N ASP A 126 5.35 -18.85 -2.45
CA ASP A 126 4.15 -18.34 -3.12
C ASP A 126 4.25 -16.86 -3.56
N LEU A 127 5.39 -16.20 -3.36
CA LEU A 127 5.65 -14.83 -3.82
C LEU A 127 6.64 -14.82 -5.00
N ALA A 128 6.42 -13.93 -5.98
CA ALA A 128 7.39 -13.72 -7.06
C ALA A 128 7.65 -12.22 -7.29
N VAL A 129 8.86 -11.92 -7.77
CA VAL A 129 9.40 -10.56 -7.85
C VAL A 129 9.85 -10.24 -9.28
N ARG A 130 9.58 -9.01 -9.72
CA ARG A 130 10.21 -8.41 -10.90
C ARG A 130 11.12 -7.26 -10.47
N TYR A 131 12.32 -7.19 -11.03
CA TYR A 131 13.29 -6.12 -10.73
C TYR A 131 13.37 -5.12 -11.89
N SER A 132 13.45 -3.83 -11.56
CA SER A 132 13.60 -2.79 -12.59
C SER A 132 14.97 -2.90 -13.24
N TYR A 133 15.00 -3.21 -14.54
CA TYR A 133 16.22 -3.39 -15.36
C TYR A 133 17.22 -2.22 -15.29
N GLN A 134 16.78 -1.02 -14.85
CA GLN A 134 17.62 0.17 -14.72
C GLN A 134 18.23 0.33 -13.31
N ALA A 135 17.61 -0.22 -12.27
CA ALA A 135 17.94 0.03 -10.87
C ALA A 135 18.40 -1.22 -10.10
N ASP A 136 18.11 -2.43 -10.59
CA ASP A 136 18.41 -3.71 -9.92
C ASP A 136 17.69 -3.86 -8.57
N THR A 137 16.46 -3.31 -8.51
CA THR A 137 15.59 -3.23 -7.32
C THR A 137 14.15 -3.58 -7.66
N VAL A 138 13.38 -4.12 -6.69
CA VAL A 138 11.98 -4.53 -6.83
C VAL A 138 11.17 -3.45 -7.56
N GLU A 139 10.44 -3.87 -8.59
CA GLU A 139 9.53 -3.05 -9.40
C GLU A 139 8.08 -3.56 -9.32
N GLN A 140 7.89 -4.88 -9.18
CA GLN A 140 6.59 -5.48 -8.95
C GLN A 140 6.69 -6.70 -8.02
N VAL A 141 5.68 -6.88 -7.15
CA VAL A 141 5.44 -8.11 -6.39
C VAL A 141 4.20 -8.83 -6.95
N LEU A 142 4.28 -10.15 -7.02
CA LEU A 142 3.32 -11.08 -7.62
C LEU A 142 3.05 -12.22 -6.63
N VAL A 143 1.96 -12.97 -6.83
CA VAL A 143 1.66 -14.19 -6.06
C VAL A 143 1.57 -15.39 -7.02
N THR A 144 2.23 -16.49 -6.67
CA THR A 144 2.52 -17.65 -7.55
C THR A 144 2.36 -18.95 -6.75
N PRO A 145 1.15 -19.47 -6.56
CA PRO A 145 0.89 -20.57 -5.61
C PRO A 145 1.55 -21.90 -6.00
N ASP A 146 2.26 -22.54 -5.07
CA ASP A 146 2.76 -23.93 -5.21
C ASP A 146 1.62 -24.97 -5.06
N GLU A 147 0.55 -24.62 -4.33
CA GLU A 147 -0.64 -25.47 -4.24
C GLU A 147 -1.52 -25.38 -5.52
N THR A 148 -1.83 -26.54 -6.11
CA THR A 148 -2.71 -26.65 -7.29
C THR A 148 -4.16 -26.29 -6.93
N ILE A 149 -4.50 -25.02 -7.12
CA ILE A 149 -5.81 -24.43 -6.81
C ILE A 149 -6.58 -24.14 -8.10
N THR A 150 -7.85 -24.54 -8.19
CA THR A 150 -8.67 -24.35 -9.40
C THR A 150 -9.40 -23.01 -9.42
N PHE A 151 -9.75 -22.52 -10.62
CA PHE A 151 -10.62 -21.35 -10.75
C PHE A 151 -11.99 -21.52 -10.04
N ASP A 152 -12.55 -22.74 -9.99
CA ASP A 152 -13.80 -23.00 -9.27
C ASP A 152 -13.66 -22.79 -7.74
N GLU A 153 -12.46 -23.00 -7.18
CA GLU A 153 -12.16 -22.74 -5.77
C GLU A 153 -11.97 -21.25 -5.48
N ILE A 154 -11.28 -20.52 -6.37
CA ILE A 154 -11.18 -19.04 -6.33
C ILE A 154 -12.58 -18.40 -6.39
N ILE A 155 -13.42 -18.81 -7.34
CA ILE A 155 -14.81 -18.32 -7.47
C ILE A 155 -15.65 -18.71 -6.25
N SER A 156 -15.37 -19.85 -5.62
CA SER A 156 -16.04 -20.25 -4.37
C SER A 156 -15.59 -19.44 -3.14
N ALA A 157 -14.37 -18.90 -3.14
CA ALA A 157 -13.82 -18.08 -2.04
C ALA A 157 -14.13 -16.59 -2.18
N PHE A 158 -14.10 -16.07 -3.42
CA PHE A 158 -14.21 -14.64 -3.71
C PHE A 158 -15.55 -14.23 -4.34
N GLY A 159 -16.26 -15.18 -4.96
CA GLY A 159 -17.45 -14.93 -5.75
C GLY A 159 -17.17 -14.81 -7.25
N GLU A 160 -18.20 -14.44 -8.01
CA GLU A 160 -18.12 -14.27 -9.46
C GLU A 160 -17.14 -13.13 -9.82
N PRO A 161 -16.22 -13.32 -10.79
CA PRO A 161 -15.30 -12.28 -11.23
C PRO A 161 -16.03 -11.18 -12.03
N THR A 162 -15.42 -10.00 -12.07
CA THR A 162 -15.87 -8.88 -12.91
C THR A 162 -15.85 -9.25 -14.38
N GLN A 163 -14.82 -9.98 -14.83
CA GLN A 163 -14.74 -10.58 -16.17
C GLN A 163 -14.08 -11.97 -16.09
N ASP A 164 -14.64 -12.93 -16.81
CA ASP A 164 -14.03 -14.24 -17.08
C ASP A 164 -13.57 -14.24 -18.54
N LEU A 165 -12.26 -14.16 -18.75
CA LEU A 165 -11.64 -13.95 -20.06
C LEU A 165 -11.07 -15.26 -20.59
N SER A 166 -11.69 -15.81 -21.63
CA SER A 166 -11.19 -17.03 -22.25
C SER A 166 -9.93 -16.76 -23.10
N PRO A 167 -9.09 -17.77 -23.38
CA PRO A 167 -7.92 -17.60 -24.24
C PRO A 167 -8.25 -16.99 -25.61
N GLU A 168 -9.44 -17.24 -26.16
CA GLU A 168 -9.90 -16.66 -27.44
C GLU A 168 -10.23 -15.16 -27.36
N ASP A 169 -10.69 -14.66 -26.20
CA ASP A 169 -11.09 -13.26 -26.02
C ASP A 169 -9.87 -12.32 -25.91
N ILE A 170 -8.83 -12.76 -25.20
CA ILE A 170 -7.57 -12.01 -25.01
C ILE A 170 -6.47 -12.39 -26.00
N GLY A 171 -6.66 -13.44 -26.80
CA GLY A 171 -5.65 -13.93 -27.76
C GLY A 171 -4.45 -14.62 -27.09
N SER A 172 -4.66 -15.17 -25.89
CA SER A 172 -3.66 -15.86 -25.07
C SER A 172 -3.72 -17.39 -25.26
N THR A 173 -2.89 -18.12 -24.53
CA THR A 173 -3.00 -19.58 -24.33
C THR A 173 -3.71 -19.97 -23.04
N VAL A 174 -3.89 -19.02 -22.11
CA VAL A 174 -4.45 -19.23 -20.77
C VAL A 174 -5.72 -18.40 -20.55
N ARG A 175 -6.55 -18.81 -19.59
CA ARG A 175 -7.74 -18.09 -19.12
C ARG A 175 -7.33 -17.11 -18.01
N ILE A 176 -8.04 -16.00 -17.88
CA ILE A 176 -7.81 -15.01 -16.82
C ILE A 176 -9.16 -14.60 -16.20
N LEU A 177 -9.27 -14.70 -14.88
CA LEU A 177 -10.35 -14.04 -14.13
C LEU A 177 -9.88 -12.65 -13.71
N THR A 178 -10.77 -11.66 -13.73
CA THR A 178 -10.48 -10.32 -13.21
C THR A 178 -11.43 -9.92 -12.09
N TYR A 179 -10.87 -9.39 -11.01
CA TYR A 179 -11.60 -8.88 -9.85
C TYR A 179 -11.33 -7.38 -9.73
N GLN A 180 -12.34 -6.56 -9.98
CA GLN A 180 -12.33 -5.11 -9.88
C GLN A 180 -13.18 -4.71 -8.66
N PRO A 181 -12.63 -4.01 -7.64
CA PRO A 181 -13.33 -3.84 -6.36
C PRO A 181 -14.54 -2.92 -6.39
N ALA A 182 -14.60 -1.99 -7.36
CA ALA A 182 -15.75 -1.13 -7.63
C ALA A 182 -15.88 -0.87 -9.14
N ASP A 183 -17.10 -0.62 -9.63
CA ASP A 183 -17.38 -0.37 -11.06
C ASP A 183 -16.57 0.82 -11.65
N ASP A 184 -16.19 1.79 -10.83
CA ASP A 184 -15.39 2.97 -11.20
C ASP A 184 -13.89 2.87 -10.83
N ALA A 185 -13.45 1.72 -10.29
CA ALA A 185 -12.06 1.53 -9.88
C ALA A 185 -11.10 1.66 -11.08
N ASN A 186 -9.96 2.31 -10.89
CA ASN A 186 -8.90 2.42 -11.91
C ASN A 186 -7.95 1.21 -12.00
N PHE A 187 -8.19 0.15 -11.22
CA PHE A 187 -7.35 -1.06 -11.19
C PHE A 187 -8.19 -2.33 -11.01
N TYR A 188 -7.57 -3.48 -11.32
CA TYR A 188 -8.13 -4.81 -11.09
C TYR A 188 -7.04 -5.77 -10.63
N ILE A 189 -7.43 -6.84 -9.95
CA ILE A 189 -6.58 -8.02 -9.72
C ILE A 189 -6.86 -9.04 -10.83
N ALA A 190 -5.82 -9.51 -11.50
CA ALA A 190 -5.86 -10.64 -12.42
C ALA A 190 -5.54 -11.93 -11.66
N VAL A 191 -6.28 -13.00 -11.95
CA VAL A 191 -5.97 -14.39 -11.59
C VAL A 191 -5.80 -15.14 -12.90
N GLU A 192 -4.55 -15.40 -13.28
CA GLU A 192 -4.16 -16.07 -14.51
C GLU A 192 -3.98 -17.57 -14.27
N GLY A 193 -4.33 -18.37 -15.28
CA GLY A 193 -4.33 -19.83 -15.22
C GLY A 193 -3.12 -20.50 -15.85
N ASP A 194 -3.00 -21.81 -15.66
CA ASP A 194 -2.12 -22.69 -16.42
C ASP A 194 -2.85 -23.26 -17.67
N GLY A 195 -2.30 -24.34 -18.25
CA GLY A 195 -2.90 -25.04 -19.39
C GLY A 195 -4.04 -26.01 -19.05
N ASP A 196 -4.33 -26.23 -17.76
CA ASP A 196 -5.33 -27.16 -17.22
C ASP A 196 -6.39 -26.44 -16.33
N ASP A 197 -6.48 -25.10 -16.40
CA ASP A 197 -7.39 -24.20 -15.64
C ASP A 197 -7.14 -24.14 -14.10
N ASN A 198 -5.91 -24.41 -13.66
CA ASN A 198 -5.45 -24.11 -12.29
C ASN A 198 -4.82 -22.70 -12.22
N VAL A 199 -4.83 -22.04 -11.07
CA VAL A 199 -4.16 -20.74 -10.87
C VAL A 199 -2.65 -20.88 -10.99
N SER A 200 -2.02 -20.03 -11.80
CA SER A 200 -0.57 -19.97 -11.99
C SER A 200 0.04 -18.66 -11.45
N LEU A 201 -0.71 -17.56 -11.53
CA LEU A 201 -0.22 -16.22 -11.21
C LEU A 201 -1.37 -15.29 -10.81
N ILE A 202 -1.21 -14.55 -9.71
CA ILE A 202 -2.13 -13.49 -9.28
C ILE A 202 -1.36 -12.16 -9.21
N TYR A 203 -1.94 -11.10 -9.80
CA TYR A 203 -1.28 -9.79 -9.86
C TYR A 203 -2.26 -8.61 -10.00
N PRO A 204 -1.98 -7.45 -9.37
CA PRO A 204 -2.67 -6.20 -9.65
C PRO A 204 -2.27 -5.61 -11.00
N SER A 205 -3.18 -4.91 -11.65
CA SER A 205 -2.99 -4.27 -12.95
C SER A 205 -3.84 -3.00 -13.08
N GLN A 206 -3.33 -2.01 -13.80
CA GLN A 206 -3.97 -0.69 -13.97
C GLN A 206 -4.85 -0.62 -15.23
N LEU A 207 -6.06 -0.06 -15.10
CA LEU A 207 -6.95 0.24 -16.20
C LEU A 207 -6.54 1.56 -16.85
N THR A 208 -5.58 1.48 -17.78
CA THR A 208 -5.06 2.65 -18.53
C THR A 208 -6.12 3.42 -19.35
N ASN A 209 -7.33 2.87 -19.46
CA ASN A 209 -8.52 3.46 -20.09
C ASN A 209 -9.53 4.08 -19.11
N ALA A 210 -9.28 4.06 -17.80
CA ALA A 210 -10.11 4.69 -16.78
C ALA A 210 -9.63 6.13 -16.53
N GLU A 211 -10.33 7.13 -17.06
CA GLU A 211 -9.99 8.55 -16.85
C GLU A 211 -10.52 9.04 -15.50
N VAL A 212 -9.75 8.83 -14.43
CA VAL A 212 -10.05 9.27 -13.05
C VAL A 212 -9.38 10.60 -12.68
N VAL A 213 -8.25 10.95 -13.31
CA VAL A 213 -7.55 12.24 -13.09
C VAL A 213 -7.92 13.27 -14.14
N ASN A 214 -8.20 14.50 -13.68
CA ASN A 214 -8.56 15.66 -14.48
C ASN A 214 -8.05 16.97 -13.82
N GLU A 215 -8.29 18.11 -14.46
CA GLU A 215 -7.79 19.43 -14.00
C GLU A 215 -8.31 19.83 -12.60
N ASP A 216 -9.50 19.36 -12.20
CA ASP A 216 -10.11 19.69 -10.90
C ASP A 216 -9.53 18.87 -9.72
N ASN A 217 -8.97 17.66 -9.97
CA ASN A 217 -8.51 16.73 -8.91
C ASN A 217 -7.04 16.27 -8.99
N VAL A 218 -6.29 16.67 -10.02
CA VAL A 218 -4.87 16.26 -10.18
C VAL A 218 -3.97 16.60 -8.99
N MET A 219 -4.29 17.65 -8.22
CA MET A 219 -3.57 18.02 -7.00
C MET A 219 -3.87 17.10 -5.82
N ASP A 220 -5.04 16.46 -5.76
CA ASP A 220 -5.40 15.49 -4.72
C ASP A 220 -4.60 14.19 -4.92
N PHE A 221 -4.44 13.78 -6.19
CA PHE A 221 -3.56 12.68 -6.61
C PHE A 221 -2.11 12.91 -6.20
N ILE A 222 -1.57 14.12 -6.46
CA ILE A 222 -0.23 14.51 -5.98
C ILE A 222 -0.16 14.50 -4.44
N SER A 223 -1.23 14.93 -3.76
CA SER A 223 -1.27 14.93 -2.29
C SER A 223 -1.19 13.51 -1.70
N ALA A 224 -1.95 12.57 -2.26
CA ALA A 224 -1.90 11.16 -1.85
C ALA A 224 -0.53 10.50 -2.10
N TYR A 225 0.15 10.85 -3.20
CA TYR A 225 1.55 10.45 -3.42
C TYR A 225 2.47 10.96 -2.31
N TYR A 226 2.30 12.21 -1.90
CA TYR A 226 3.11 12.86 -0.87
C TYR A 226 2.88 12.30 0.52
N ASP A 227 1.64 11.99 0.88
CA ASP A 227 1.30 11.33 2.15
C ASP A 227 1.89 9.91 2.21
N LYS A 228 1.78 9.12 1.13
CA LYS A 228 2.40 7.78 1.04
C LYS A 228 3.94 7.84 1.14
N ASN A 229 4.58 8.87 0.61
CA ASN A 229 6.04 9.07 0.66
C ASN A 229 6.54 9.87 1.89
N VAL A 230 5.65 10.32 2.77
CA VAL A 230 5.96 11.06 4.02
C VAL A 230 6.85 12.30 3.80
N LEU A 231 6.63 13.06 2.72
CA LEU A 231 7.35 14.32 2.46
C LEU A 231 6.43 15.53 2.69
N ASP A 232 6.88 16.50 3.48
CA ASP A 232 6.10 17.68 3.87
C ASP A 232 5.79 18.62 2.69
N MET A 233 4.57 18.54 2.17
CA MET A 233 4.05 19.41 1.09
C MET A 233 4.05 20.90 1.46
N SER A 234 4.02 21.28 2.74
CA SER A 234 4.07 22.70 3.14
C SER A 234 5.41 23.37 2.79
N LEU A 235 6.42 22.57 2.44
CA LEU A 235 7.71 23.01 1.93
C LEU A 235 7.75 23.13 0.39
N ILE A 236 6.61 23.05 -0.31
CA ILE A 236 6.55 22.96 -1.77
C ILE A 236 5.58 23.99 -2.35
N ASN A 237 6.08 24.80 -3.30
CA ASN A 237 5.25 25.61 -4.17
C ASN A 237 5.06 24.87 -5.49
N PHE A 238 3.83 24.47 -5.81
CA PHE A 238 3.46 23.96 -7.13
C PHE A 238 3.14 25.12 -8.09
N GLU A 239 3.41 24.93 -9.39
CA GLU A 239 2.86 25.76 -10.46
C GLU A 239 1.52 25.18 -10.95
N ASP A 240 0.74 25.95 -11.72
CA ASP A 240 -0.57 25.50 -12.25
C ASP A 240 -0.39 24.25 -13.16
N PRO A 241 -1.17 23.16 -12.98
CA PRO A 241 -1.08 21.97 -13.83
C PRO A 241 -1.31 22.24 -15.32
N VAL A 242 -0.53 21.60 -16.19
CA VAL A 242 -0.66 21.72 -17.65
C VAL A 242 -0.81 20.36 -18.31
N PHE A 243 -1.96 20.08 -18.94
CA PHE A 243 -2.16 18.85 -19.69
C PHE A 243 -1.43 18.85 -21.03
N SER A 244 -0.58 17.85 -21.29
CA SER A 244 0.00 17.61 -22.61
C SER A 244 -0.90 16.68 -23.44
N GLU A 245 -1.63 17.25 -24.40
CA GLU A 245 -2.36 16.49 -25.44
C GLU A 245 -1.43 15.55 -26.26
N ALA A 246 -0.12 15.82 -26.29
CA ALA A 246 0.84 15.05 -27.06
C ALA A 246 1.34 13.79 -26.34
N ASP A 247 1.42 13.85 -25.00
CA ASP A 247 2.04 12.82 -24.16
C ASP A 247 1.04 12.11 -23.21
N GLY A 248 -0.15 12.67 -23.04
CA GLY A 248 -1.27 12.04 -22.33
C GLY A 248 -1.23 12.14 -20.81
N TYR A 249 -0.57 13.17 -20.25
CA TYR A 249 -0.50 13.43 -18.81
C TYR A 249 -0.59 14.93 -18.49
N PHE A 250 -0.96 15.26 -17.25
CA PHE A 250 -0.71 16.56 -16.64
C PHE A 250 0.76 16.66 -16.23
N GLU A 251 1.44 17.74 -16.59
CA GLU A 251 2.76 18.10 -16.05
C GLU A 251 2.59 19.21 -15.01
N ILE A 252 3.15 19.01 -13.81
CA ILE A 252 3.03 19.93 -12.66
C ILE A 252 4.44 20.27 -12.15
N PRO A 253 5.03 21.39 -12.59
CA PRO A 253 6.30 21.88 -12.05
C PRO A 253 6.18 22.27 -10.57
N PHE A 254 7.26 22.13 -9.81
CA PHE A 254 7.30 22.59 -8.42
C PHE A 254 8.67 23.12 -8.00
N VAL A 255 8.68 23.91 -6.91
CA VAL A 255 9.86 24.44 -6.24
C VAL A 255 9.78 24.16 -4.74
N ASN A 256 10.74 23.40 -4.21
CA ASN A 256 10.90 23.20 -2.76
C ASN A 256 11.45 24.48 -2.11
N VAL A 257 10.70 25.12 -1.22
CA VAL A 257 11.06 26.44 -0.66
C VAL A 257 12.19 26.39 0.37
N HIS A 258 12.50 25.22 0.93
CA HIS A 258 13.54 25.06 1.95
C HIS A 258 14.94 24.89 1.33
N HIS A 259 15.03 24.18 0.20
CA HIS A 259 16.31 23.88 -0.47
C HIS A 259 16.49 24.57 -1.83
N GLY A 260 15.43 25.10 -2.43
CA GLY A 260 15.45 25.67 -3.78
C GLY A 260 15.49 24.63 -4.91
N LEU A 261 15.39 23.35 -4.56
CA LEU A 261 15.30 22.24 -5.52
C LEU A 261 14.04 22.37 -6.35
N THR A 262 14.15 22.15 -7.66
CA THR A 262 13.01 22.09 -8.56
C THR A 262 12.68 20.65 -8.95
N GLY A 263 11.46 20.40 -9.40
CA GLY A 263 11.08 19.14 -10.02
C GLY A 263 9.81 19.29 -10.84
N LEU A 264 9.35 18.18 -11.41
CA LEU A 264 8.03 18.09 -12.02
C LEU A 264 7.39 16.74 -11.67
N PHE A 265 6.07 16.77 -11.53
CA PHE A 265 5.24 15.58 -11.55
C PHE A 265 4.65 15.37 -12.94
N ARG A 266 4.43 14.11 -13.29
CA ARG A 266 3.57 13.72 -14.41
C ARG A 266 2.46 12.84 -13.88
N VAL A 267 1.21 13.27 -14.06
CA VAL A 267 0.04 12.53 -13.62
C VAL A 267 -0.79 12.12 -14.82
N TRP A 268 -0.93 10.82 -15.02
CA TRP A 268 -1.75 10.27 -16.10
C TRP A 268 -3.23 10.23 -15.71
N PRO A 269 -4.17 10.32 -16.67
CA PRO A 269 -5.60 10.18 -16.42
C PRO A 269 -6.00 8.92 -15.65
N TYR A 270 -5.23 7.84 -15.71
CA TYR A 270 -5.50 6.59 -14.98
C TYR A 270 -4.92 6.54 -13.55
N GLY A 271 -4.23 7.57 -13.06
CA GLY A 271 -3.76 7.66 -11.67
C GLY A 271 -2.30 7.29 -11.43
N GLN A 272 -1.51 6.99 -12.46
CA GLN A 272 -0.05 6.92 -12.33
C GLN A 272 0.55 8.32 -12.13
N ILE A 273 1.55 8.42 -11.25
CA ILE A 273 2.25 9.64 -10.84
C ILE A 273 3.76 9.41 -10.87
N ASP A 274 4.45 9.95 -11.88
CA ASP A 274 5.91 9.96 -11.95
C ASP A 274 6.49 11.23 -11.33
N TYR A 275 7.60 11.10 -10.59
CA TYR A 275 8.41 12.23 -10.10
C TYR A 275 9.75 12.30 -10.84
N ILE A 276 10.07 13.48 -11.39
CA ILE A 276 11.33 13.78 -12.05
C ILE A 276 12.02 14.98 -11.36
N ASN A 277 13.30 14.83 -11.01
CA ASN A 277 14.06 15.82 -10.25
C ASN A 277 14.66 16.96 -11.12
N GLU A 278 15.33 17.93 -10.49
CA GLU A 278 15.97 19.07 -11.18
C GLU A 278 17.05 18.71 -12.21
N ASN A 279 17.66 17.52 -12.14
CA ASN A 279 18.62 17.03 -13.13
C ASN A 279 17.94 16.42 -14.36
N GLY A 280 16.61 16.24 -14.33
CA GLY A 280 15.87 15.42 -15.30
C GLY A 280 16.02 13.92 -15.06
N GLU A 281 16.48 13.51 -13.86
CA GLU A 281 16.57 12.10 -13.49
C GLU A 281 15.19 11.63 -13.01
N TYR A 282 14.73 10.50 -13.55
CA TYR A 282 13.55 9.81 -13.07
C TYR A 282 13.82 9.26 -11.68
N ALA A 283 13.02 9.67 -10.70
CA ALA A 283 13.20 9.24 -9.32
C ALA A 283 12.32 8.05 -8.97
N TYR A 284 11.05 8.10 -9.36
CA TYR A 284 10.03 7.14 -8.93
C TYR A 284 8.73 7.32 -9.76
N GLY A 285 7.85 6.32 -9.76
CA GLY A 285 6.50 6.43 -10.34
C GLY A 285 5.47 5.53 -9.67
N GLU A 286 4.58 6.12 -8.87
CA GLU A 286 3.53 5.41 -8.12
C GLU A 286 2.25 5.28 -8.95
N PHE A 287 1.38 4.35 -8.59
CA PHE A 287 0.00 4.32 -9.06
C PHE A 287 -0.91 4.57 -7.86
N ILE A 288 -1.77 5.58 -7.99
CA ILE A 288 -2.73 5.97 -6.95
C ILE A 288 -4.10 5.37 -7.29
N PRO A 289 -4.60 4.41 -6.49
CA PRO A 289 -5.92 3.84 -6.68
C PRO A 289 -7.03 4.84 -6.40
N TYR A 290 -8.13 4.70 -7.14
CA TYR A 290 -9.32 5.53 -7.02
C TYR A 290 -10.55 4.64 -7.21
N ALA A 291 -11.54 4.74 -6.32
CA ALA A 291 -12.82 4.02 -6.37
C ALA A 291 -13.88 4.70 -5.48
N ASP A 292 -15.16 4.60 -5.84
CA ASP A 292 -16.31 5.24 -5.18
C ASP A 292 -16.21 6.78 -5.04
N GLY A 293 -15.41 7.42 -5.91
CA GLY A 293 -15.10 8.85 -5.81
C GLY A 293 -13.95 9.22 -4.85
N GLU A 294 -13.25 8.25 -4.28
CA GLU A 294 -12.19 8.45 -3.30
C GLU A 294 -10.85 7.82 -3.75
N ILE A 295 -9.75 8.47 -3.39
CA ILE A 295 -8.40 7.90 -3.49
C ILE A 295 -8.19 6.89 -2.34
N LYS A 296 -7.49 5.78 -2.61
CA LYS A 296 -7.19 4.71 -1.63
C LYS A 296 -5.67 4.50 -1.44
#